data_AF-A0A973IHU6-F1
#
_entry.id   AF-A0A973IHU6-F1
#
_cell.length_a   1.000
_cell.length_b   1.000
_cell.length_c   1.000
_cell.angle_alpha   90.00
_cell.angle_beta   90.00
_cell.angle_gamma   90.00
#
_symmetry.space_group_name_H-M   'P 1'
#
loop_
_entity.id
_entity.type
_entity.pdbx_description
1 polymer ?
#
loop_
_entity_poly.entity_id
_entity_poly.type
_entity_poly.pdbx_seq_one_letter_code
_entity_poly.pdbx_strand_id
1 'polypeptide(L)'
;MTEVAKKLIARNFKNTKLGLVRIAKNLGLQGMDDSEVVGYCHKIILSTPIQKIELRGKNYYLHSHEYAAVLTINKSSLGIITAKPYR
;
A
#
# COMPACT_ATOMS: atom_id res chain seq x y z
N MET A 1 -1.80 -10.46 10.71
CA MET A 1 -2.87 -10.35 9.69
C MET A 1 -3.05 -11.71 9.03
N THR A 2 -4.22 -12.04 8.47
CA THR A 2 -4.42 -13.27 7.69
C THR A 2 -4.31 -13.00 6.18
N GLU A 3 -4.02 -14.03 5.38
CA GLU A 3 -4.01 -13.92 3.91
C GLU A 3 -5.36 -13.45 3.34
N VAL A 4 -6.47 -13.89 3.96
CA VAL A 4 -7.83 -13.45 3.59
C VAL A 4 -7.97 -11.93 3.78
N ALA A 5 -7.52 -11.40 4.93
CA ALA A 5 -7.56 -9.96 5.19
C ALA A 5 -6.65 -9.17 4.24
N LYS A 6 -5.48 -9.69 3.89
CA LYS A 6 -4.57 -9.07 2.91
C LYS A 6 -5.22 -8.94 1.54
N LYS A 7 -5.86 -10.02 1.06
CA LYS A 7 -6.61 -10.03 -0.21
C LYS A 7 -7.81 -9.07 -0.16
N LEU A 8 -8.48 -8.96 0.99
CA LEU A 8 -9.57 -8.00 1.18
C LEU A 8 -9.07 -6.55 1.06
N ILE A 9 -7.94 -6.21 1.68
CA ILE A 9 -7.33 -4.89 1.56
C ILE A 9 -6.98 -4.61 0.10
N ALA A 10 -6.28 -5.53 -0.58
CA ALA A 10 -5.87 -5.36 -1.97
C ALA A 10 -7.07 -5.03 -2.87
N ARG A 11 -8.19 -5.75 -2.70
CA ARG A 11 -9.41 -5.55 -3.52
C ARG A 11 -10.17 -4.26 -3.22
N ASN A 12 -10.08 -3.74 -1.99
CA ASN A 12 -11.01 -2.71 -1.51
C ASN A 12 -10.35 -1.39 -1.12
N PHE A 13 -9.01 -1.28 -1.12
CA PHE A 13 -8.38 -0.01 -0.79
C PHE A 13 -8.86 1.08 -1.76
N LYS A 14 -9.16 2.25 -1.21
CA LYS A 14 -9.52 3.43 -1.98
C LYS A 14 -8.73 4.61 -1.46
N ASN A 15 -8.24 5.40 -2.40
CA ASN A 15 -7.49 6.62 -2.13
C ASN A 15 -8.13 7.75 -2.92
N THR A 16 -8.10 8.96 -2.35
CA THR A 16 -8.48 10.16 -3.09
C THR A 16 -7.44 10.45 -4.16
N LYS A 17 -7.81 11.22 -5.19
CA LYS A 17 -6.89 11.67 -6.24
C LYS A 17 -5.62 12.32 -5.66
N LEU A 18 -5.78 13.17 -4.65
CA LEU A 18 -4.65 13.77 -3.94
C LEU A 18 -3.79 12.72 -3.21
N GLY A 19 -4.40 11.68 -2.65
CA GLY A 19 -3.70 10.55 -2.06
C GLY A 19 -2.87 9.79 -3.08
N LEU A 20 -3.41 9.51 -4.26
CA LEU A 20 -2.70 8.83 -5.35
C LEU A 20 -1.50 9.65 -5.84
N VAL A 21 -1.67 10.96 -6.05
CA VAL A 21 -0.56 11.87 -6.40
C VAL A 21 0.57 11.83 -5.37
N ARG A 22 0.23 11.79 -4.07
CA ARG A 22 1.23 11.70 -2.98
C ARG A 22 1.94 10.36 -2.97
N ILE A 23 1.21 9.26 -3.18
CA ILE A 23 1.78 7.91 -3.28
C ILE A 23 2.75 7.85 -4.46
N ALA A 24 2.32 8.30 -5.64
CA ALA A 24 3.13 8.32 -6.84
C ALA A 24 4.42 9.11 -6.63
N LYS A 25 4.32 10.31 -6.08
CA LYS A 25 5.50 11.14 -5.76
C LYS A 25 6.47 10.43 -4.82
N ASN A 26 5.97 9.83 -3.74
CA ASN A 26 6.83 9.21 -2.73
C ASN A 26 7.51 7.93 -3.22
N LEU A 27 6.90 7.20 -4.15
CA LEU A 27 7.43 5.97 -4.72
C LEU A 27 8.15 6.18 -6.07
N GLY A 28 8.24 7.41 -6.57
CA GLY A 28 8.90 7.70 -7.86
C GLY A 28 8.09 7.26 -9.09
N LEU A 29 6.76 7.27 -9.00
CA LEU A 29 5.82 6.80 -10.03
C LEU A 29 5.14 7.95 -10.78
N GLN A 30 5.75 9.13 -10.88
CA GLN A 30 5.10 10.34 -11.42
C GLN A 30 4.70 10.24 -12.91
N GLY A 31 5.24 9.24 -13.63
CA GLY A 31 4.84 8.95 -15.01
C GLY A 31 3.61 8.05 -15.13
N MET A 32 3.07 7.54 -14.02
CA MET A 32 1.89 6.67 -13.99
C MET A 32 0.61 7.47 -13.79
N ASP A 33 -0.47 7.03 -14.44
CA ASP A 33 -1.82 7.51 -14.17
C ASP A 33 -2.41 6.92 -12.87
N ASP A 34 -3.57 7.43 -12.44
CA ASP A 34 -4.23 7.00 -11.20
C ASP A 34 -4.50 5.48 -11.16
N SER A 35 -4.84 4.88 -12.31
CA SER A 35 -5.14 3.45 -12.41
C SER A 35 -3.88 2.60 -12.33
N GLU A 36 -2.79 3.06 -12.93
CA GLU A 36 -1.48 2.43 -12.87
C GLU A 36 -0.91 2.47 -11.44
N VAL A 37 -1.04 3.61 -10.74
CA VAL A 37 -0.64 3.74 -9.33
C VAL A 37 -1.43 2.79 -8.43
N VAL A 38 -2.75 2.67 -8.66
CA VAL A 38 -3.60 1.70 -7.95
C VAL A 38 -3.14 0.27 -8.24
N GLY A 39 -2.90 -0.07 -9.51
CA GLY A 39 -2.38 -1.38 -9.90
C GLY A 39 -1.03 -1.70 -9.26
N TYR A 40 -0.13 -0.72 -9.16
CA TYR A 40 1.16 -0.85 -8.50
C TYR A 40 1.01 -1.12 -7.00
N CYS A 41 0.15 -0.36 -6.31
CA CYS A 41 -0.16 -0.58 -4.89
C CYS A 41 -0.78 -1.95 -4.65
N HIS A 42 -1.67 -2.41 -5.53
CA HIS A 42 -2.26 -3.73 -5.48
C HIS A 42 -1.20 -4.84 -5.51
N LYS A 43 -0.23 -4.72 -6.43
CA LYS A 43 0.90 -5.67 -6.53
C LYS A 43 1.73 -5.70 -5.24
N ILE A 44 2.07 -4.53 -4.69
CA ILE A 44 2.79 -4.44 -3.41
C ILE A 44 2.02 -5.16 -2.30
N ILE A 45 0.71 -4.91 -2.16
CA ILE A 45 -0.10 -5.50 -1.09
C ILE A 45 -0.12 -7.03 -1.21
N LEU A 46 -0.29 -7.56 -2.42
CA LEU A 46 -0.36 -9.01 -2.63
C LEU A 46 0.98 -9.71 -2.47
N SER A 47 2.07 -9.08 -2.95
CA SER A 47 3.40 -9.68 -2.89
C SER A 47 4.04 -9.60 -1.51
N THR A 48 3.60 -8.67 -0.65
CA THR A 48 4.13 -8.56 0.71
C THR A 48 3.81 -9.82 1.54
N PRO A 49 4.82 -10.54 2.05
CA PRO A 49 4.59 -11.70 2.92
C PRO A 49 3.95 -11.28 4.23
N ILE A 50 3.04 -12.09 4.79
CA ILE A 50 2.32 -11.77 6.04
C ILE A 50 3.27 -11.48 7.21
N GLN A 51 4.42 -12.15 7.27
CA GLN A 51 5.45 -11.96 8.28
C GLN A 51 6.12 -10.59 8.21
N LYS A 52 6.02 -9.91 7.05
CA LYS A 52 6.50 -8.55 6.81
C LYS A 52 5.40 -7.51 6.97
N ILE A 53 4.28 -7.86 7.62
CA ILE A 53 3.16 -6.95 7.85
C ILE A 53 2.94 -6.78 9.34
N GLU A 54 3.15 -5.55 9.80
CA GLU A 54 3.00 -5.19 11.19
C GLU A 54 1.71 -4.41 11.41
N LEU A 55 1.03 -4.66 12.54
CA LEU A 55 -0.06 -3.81 12.99
C LEU A 55 0.47 -2.91 14.10
N ARG A 56 0.41 -1.59 13.89
CA ARG A 56 0.74 -0.60 14.92
C ARG A 56 -0.46 0.34 15.10
N GLY A 57 -1.14 0.21 16.24
CA GLY A 57 -2.38 0.94 16.50
C GLY A 57 -3.46 0.65 15.46
N LYS A 58 -3.90 1.68 14.73
CA LYS A 58 -4.95 1.59 13.70
C LYS A 58 -4.42 1.30 12.29
N ASN A 59 -3.11 1.05 12.13
CA ASN A 59 -2.48 1.00 10.82
C ASN A 59 -1.68 -0.29 10.59
N TYR A 60 -1.85 -0.88 9.42
CA TYR A 60 -0.99 -1.92 8.88
C TYR A 60 0.21 -1.30 8.19
N TYR A 61 1.41 -1.81 8.45
CA TYR A 61 2.65 -1.44 7.79
C TYR A 61 3.13 -2.63 6.99
N LEU A 62 3.13 -2.51 5.66
CA LEU A 62 3.51 -3.56 4.73
C LEU A 62 4.93 -3.27 4.25
N HIS A 63 5.89 -4.11 4.65
CA HIS A 63 7.31 -3.96 4.33
C HIS A 63 7.69 -4.80 3.10
N SER A 64 7.47 -4.26 1.90
CA SER A 64 7.77 -4.93 0.65
C SER A 64 9.22 -4.72 0.22
N HIS A 65 10.01 -5.79 0.26
CA HIS A 65 11.42 -5.75 -0.14
C HIS A 65 11.55 -5.78 -1.67
N GLU A 66 10.70 -6.58 -2.34
CA GLU A 66 10.64 -6.68 -3.80
C GLU A 66 10.39 -5.33 -4.47
N TYR A 67 9.52 -4.51 -3.88
CA TYR A 67 9.20 -3.18 -4.41
C TYR A 67 9.98 -2.06 -3.73
N ALA A 68 10.92 -2.40 -2.83
CA ALA A 68 11.64 -1.45 -1.97
C ALA A 68 10.70 -0.38 -1.39
N ALA A 69 9.55 -0.79 -0.83
CA ALA A 69 8.49 0.10 -0.40
C ALA A 69 7.89 -0.30 0.95
N VAL A 70 7.43 0.71 1.71
CA VAL A 70 6.58 0.56 2.89
C VAL A 70 5.24 1.25 2.63
N LEU A 71 4.15 0.47 2.63
CA LEU A 71 2.79 1.00 2.61
C LEU A 71 2.21 1.02 4.02
N THR A 72 1.66 2.17 4.42
CA THR A 72 0.89 2.31 5.65
C THR A 72 -0.59 2.36 5.29
N ILE A 73 -1.37 1.39 5.75
CA ILE A 73 -2.78 1.23 5.40
C ILE A 73 -3.62 1.32 6.67
N ASN A 74 -4.69 2.11 6.65
CA ASN A 74 -5.62 2.16 7.77
C ASN A 74 -6.39 0.83 7.89
N LYS A 75 -6.49 0.27 9.09
CA LYS A 75 -7.21 -0.99 9.33
C LYS A 75 -8.71 -0.91 9.04
N SER A 76 -9.33 0.25 9.27
CA SER A 76 -10.78 0.43 9.15
C SER A 76 -11.18 0.90 7.76
N SER A 77 -10.55 1.96 7.25
CA SER A 77 -10.90 2.50 5.93
C SER A 77 -10.22 1.78 4.77
N LEU A 78 -9.22 0.94 5.05
CA LEU A 78 -8.36 0.26 4.07
C LEU A 78 -7.59 1.20 3.14
N GLY A 79 -7.69 2.51 3.34
CA GLY A 79 -6.97 3.50 2.53
C GLY A 79 -5.48 3.52 2.86
N ILE A 80 -4.66 3.72 1.83
CA ILE A 80 -3.22 3.93 2.00
C ILE A 80 -3.02 5.34 2.56
N ILE A 81 -2.52 5.44 3.79
CA ILE A 81 -2.24 6.72 4.47
C ILE A 81 -0.91 7.28 3.95
N THR A 82 0.11 6.42 3.86
CA THR A 82 1.43 6.79 3.33
C THR A 82 2.03 5.64 2.52
N ALA A 83 2.84 6.01 1.54
CA ALA A 83 3.76 5.13 0.85
C ALA A 83 5.14 5.77 0.90
N LYS A 84 6.19 4.99 1.15
CA LYS A 84 7.58 5.49 1.18
C LYS A 84 8.55 4.41 0.72
N PRO A 85 9.74 4.77 0.22
CA PRO A 85 10.78 3.80 -0.06
C PRO A 85 11.20 3.05 1.22
N TYR A 86 11.52 1.77 1.08
CA TYR A 86 12.18 0.96 2.11
C TYR A 86 13.62 1.47 2.21
N ARG A 87 13.96 2.07 3.36
CA ARG A 87 15.31 2.52 3.71
C ARG A 87 15.82 1.67 4.86
#